data_AF-A0A9D7SXA6-F1
#
_entry.id   AF-A0A9D7SXA6-F1
#
_cell.length_a   1.000
_cell.length_b   1.000
_cell.length_c   1.000
_cell.angle_alpha   90.00
_cell.angle_beta   90.00
_cell.angle_gamma   90.00
#
_symmetry.space_group_name_H-M   'P 1'
#
loop_
_entity.id
_entity.type
_entity.pdbx_description
1 polymer ?
#
loop_
_entity_poly.entity_id
_entity_poly.type
_entity_poly.pdbx_seq_one_letter_code
_entity_poly.pdbx_strand_id
1 'polypeptide(L)'
;MGIFGKLHYYTDKSLWKEIRQLFKSPSWTSLMEALLKLMDKHILSSKVHGNKHIRVKVSEVLNDTLIHQYIKAIQPEHFTTKEIIHFWETRLGVSEKESTAGLLYNFIHKAGGQIDFDQTLQSLHKTNPTTELDAINAIEPFITAIQKIMNRLLARGTSEVDNELKAFMGLHLDHPKFNIARMQEFLNESYLNPESIRRLNELINIYLNSSRGKDKEKLVNDLIEFHKTLMKRRSNLPWITIGRNHSITQHRSFQYNEREMEALSDHSWVNNYYLSTLVSLYQGLHH
;
A
#
# COMPACT_ATOMS: atom_id res chain seq x y z
N MET A 1 8.22 2.42 -5.86
CA MET A 1 9.14 3.22 -5.02
C MET A 1 8.53 3.40 -3.64
N GLY A 2 9.34 3.61 -2.61
CA GLY A 2 8.84 4.13 -1.33
C GLY A 2 9.19 5.61 -1.26
N ILE A 3 8.21 6.48 -1.00
CA ILE A 3 8.43 7.92 -0.82
C ILE A 3 8.73 8.30 0.64
N PHE A 4 8.44 7.39 1.57
CA PHE A 4 8.74 7.56 2.99
C PHE A 4 10.15 7.05 3.32
N GLY A 5 10.81 7.71 4.26
CA GLY A 5 12.11 7.26 4.78
C GLY A 5 12.06 5.85 5.37
N LYS A 6 13.12 5.07 5.17
CA LYS A 6 13.27 3.75 5.80
C LYS A 6 13.70 3.94 7.26
N LEU A 7 12.75 3.94 8.19
CA LEU A 7 13.03 4.03 9.62
C LEU A 7 12.68 2.72 10.33
N HIS A 8 13.58 2.30 11.23
CA HIS A 8 13.36 1.12 12.08
C HIS A 8 12.60 1.52 13.36
N TYR A 9 11.33 1.89 13.21
CA TYR A 9 10.50 2.41 14.30
C TYR A 9 10.42 1.48 15.52
N TYR A 10 10.53 0.16 15.32
CA TYR A 10 10.42 -0.82 16.41
C TYR A 10 11.68 -0.96 17.27
N THR A 11 12.86 -0.56 16.77
CA THR A 11 14.13 -0.71 17.50
C THR A 11 14.69 0.61 18.01
N ASP A 12 14.13 1.74 17.56
CA ASP A 12 14.54 3.07 17.98
C ASP A 12 14.03 3.43 19.39
N LYS A 13 14.88 3.21 20.40
CA LYS A 13 14.55 3.53 21.81
C LYS A 13 14.33 5.03 22.04
N SER A 14 14.99 5.89 21.25
CA SER A 14 14.86 7.35 21.41
C SER A 14 13.49 7.82 20.93
N LEU A 15 13.02 7.28 19.80
CA LEU A 15 11.68 7.48 19.27
C LEU A 15 10.62 7.08 20.30
N TRP A 16 10.72 5.89 20.88
CA TRP A 16 9.74 5.44 21.89
C TRP A 16 9.74 6.29 23.15
N LYS A 17 10.86 6.91 23.52
CA LYS A 17 10.92 7.86 24.64
C LYS A 17 10.15 9.13 24.33
N GLU A 18 10.24 9.63 23.10
CA GLU A 18 9.49 10.81 22.62
C GLU A 18 7.99 10.51 22.51
N ILE A 19 7.60 9.37 21.92
CA ILE A 19 6.20 8.92 21.85
C ILE A 19 5.56 8.87 23.24
N ARG A 20 6.27 8.35 24.25
CA ARG A 20 5.76 8.33 25.63
C ARG A 20 5.49 9.72 26.20
N GLN A 21 6.15 10.76 25.69
CA GLN A 21 5.88 12.13 26.13
C GLN A 21 4.63 12.70 25.48
N LEU A 22 4.32 12.30 24.24
CA LEU A 22 3.12 12.72 23.51
C LEU A 22 1.84 12.10 24.11
N PHE A 23 1.90 10.86 24.58
CA PHE A 23 0.74 10.13 25.13
C PHE A 23 0.64 10.20 26.66
N LYS A 24 0.83 11.39 27.25
CA LYS A 24 0.72 11.62 28.70
C LYS A 24 -0.68 12.06 29.17
N SER A 25 -1.72 11.85 28.36
CA SER A 25 -3.07 12.29 28.76
C SER A 25 -3.53 11.51 30.01
N PRO A 26 -4.29 12.15 30.92
CA PRO A 26 -4.84 11.47 32.09
C PRO A 26 -5.66 10.22 31.73
N SER A 27 -6.31 10.25 30.56
CA SER A 27 -7.08 9.13 30.02
C SER A 27 -6.20 7.92 29.70
N TRP A 28 -5.02 8.13 29.09
CA TRP A 28 -4.06 7.07 28.79
C TRP A 28 -3.43 6.49 30.06
N THR A 29 -3.03 7.35 30.99
CA THR A 29 -2.47 6.91 32.29
C THR A 29 -3.50 6.10 33.07
N SER A 30 -4.76 6.56 33.13
CA SER A 30 -5.83 5.86 33.81
C SER A 30 -6.13 4.49 33.20
N LEU A 31 -6.18 4.40 31.87
CA LEU A 31 -6.36 3.12 31.16
C LEU A 31 -5.18 2.15 31.43
N MET A 32 -3.94 2.65 31.37
CA MET A 32 -2.75 1.86 31.67
C MET A 32 -2.79 1.30 33.09
N GLU A 33 -3.12 2.13 34.09
CA GLU A 33 -3.24 1.69 35.48
C GLU A 33 -4.33 0.64 35.67
N ALA A 34 -5.48 0.80 35.00
CA ALA A 34 -6.56 -0.17 35.06
C ALA A 34 -6.15 -1.53 34.45
N LEU A 35 -5.47 -1.51 33.29
CA LEU A 35 -4.93 -2.71 32.65
C LEU A 35 -3.86 -3.39 33.53
N LEU A 36 -2.97 -2.62 34.14
CA LEU A 36 -1.95 -3.15 35.07
C LEU A 36 -2.59 -3.79 36.30
N LYS A 37 -3.62 -3.18 36.88
CA LYS A 37 -4.38 -3.79 38.00
C LYS A 37 -5.08 -5.08 37.60
N LEU A 38 -5.63 -5.15 36.38
CA LEU A 38 -6.22 -6.38 35.84
C LEU A 38 -5.18 -7.48 35.64
N MET A 39 -4.03 -7.15 35.06
CA MET A 39 -2.90 -8.08 34.91
C MET A 39 -2.42 -8.58 36.27
N ASP A 40 -2.25 -7.68 37.24
CA ASP A 40 -1.79 -8.04 38.57
C ASP A 40 -2.77 -8.99 39.26
N LYS A 41 -4.06 -8.63 39.27
CA LYS A 41 -5.13 -9.41 39.90
C LYS A 41 -5.32 -10.80 39.27
N HIS A 42 -5.28 -10.90 37.95
CA HIS A 42 -5.69 -12.12 37.24
C HIS A 42 -4.53 -12.95 36.68
N ILE A 43 -3.36 -12.37 36.46
CA ILE A 43 -2.20 -13.06 35.87
C ILE A 43 -1.09 -13.21 36.92
N LEU A 44 -0.61 -12.10 37.50
CA LEU A 44 0.59 -12.12 38.35
C LEU A 44 0.32 -12.68 39.75
N SER A 45 -0.87 -12.41 40.30
CA SER A 45 -1.29 -12.89 41.62
C SER A 45 -1.89 -14.31 41.61
N SER A 46 -2.03 -14.92 40.43
CA SER A 46 -2.61 -16.26 40.29
C SER A 46 -1.63 -17.32 40.78
N LYS A 47 -2.04 -18.15 41.76
CA LYS A 47 -1.24 -19.32 42.19
C LYS A 47 -1.13 -20.32 41.04
N VAL A 48 0.01 -20.29 40.34
CA VAL A 48 0.33 -21.24 39.27
C VAL A 48 0.56 -22.61 39.90
N HIS A 49 -0.42 -23.49 39.76
CA HIS A 49 -0.23 -24.91 40.04
C HIS A 49 0.37 -25.54 38.78
N GLY A 50 1.46 -26.30 38.92
CA GLY A 50 2.15 -26.93 37.79
C GLY A 50 1.18 -27.62 36.82
N ASN A 51 1.39 -27.44 35.52
CA ASN A 51 0.59 -27.97 34.41
C ASN A 51 -0.84 -27.43 34.23
N LYS A 52 -1.23 -26.32 34.85
CA LYS A 52 -2.52 -25.65 34.55
C LYS A 52 -2.33 -24.22 34.06
N HIS A 53 -2.93 -23.91 32.90
CA HIS A 53 -3.02 -22.54 32.40
C HIS A 53 -3.87 -21.67 33.34
N ILE A 54 -3.48 -20.41 33.50
CA ILE A 54 -4.31 -19.39 34.15
C ILE A 54 -5.58 -19.22 33.32
N ARG A 55 -6.74 -19.41 33.95
CA ARG A 55 -8.05 -19.24 33.31
C ARG A 55 -8.74 -18.04 33.92
N VAL A 56 -9.08 -17.06 33.07
CA VAL A 56 -9.78 -15.84 33.46
C VAL A 56 -11.05 -15.74 32.61
N LYS A 57 -12.18 -15.37 33.22
CA LYS A 57 -13.40 -15.13 32.44
C LYS A 57 -13.24 -13.84 31.65
N VAL A 58 -13.67 -13.84 30.39
CA VAL A 58 -13.60 -12.65 29.53
C VAL A 58 -14.30 -11.45 30.17
N SER A 59 -15.45 -11.65 30.82
CA SER A 59 -16.20 -10.59 31.51
C SER A 59 -15.47 -9.99 32.72
N GLU A 60 -14.48 -10.68 33.28
CA GLU A 60 -13.65 -10.14 34.38
C GLU A 60 -12.54 -9.23 33.85
N VAL A 61 -12.16 -9.39 32.57
CA VAL A 61 -11.16 -8.56 31.88
C VAL A 61 -11.85 -7.43 31.11
N LEU A 62 -12.78 -7.77 30.22
CA LEU A 62 -13.58 -6.85 29.42
C LEU A 62 -14.89 -6.54 30.15
N ASN A 63 -14.82 -5.57 31.07
CA ASN A 63 -15.98 -5.03 31.76
C ASN A 63 -16.31 -3.61 31.27
N ASP A 64 -17.52 -3.13 31.57
CA ASP A 64 -17.99 -1.82 31.13
C ASP A 64 -17.04 -0.69 31.54
N THR A 65 -16.45 -0.75 32.73
CA THR A 65 -15.50 0.25 33.21
C THR A 65 -14.27 0.33 32.31
N LEU A 66 -13.66 -0.81 31.98
CA LEU A 66 -12.49 -0.85 31.09
C LEU A 66 -12.85 -0.39 29.68
N ILE A 67 -14.03 -0.79 29.17
CA ILE A 67 -14.52 -0.37 27.86
C ILE A 67 -14.68 1.16 27.81
N HIS A 68 -15.30 1.77 28.83
CA HIS A 68 -15.46 3.22 28.89
C HIS A 68 -14.12 3.95 29.00
N GLN A 69 -13.17 3.42 29.79
CA GLN A 69 -11.82 3.98 29.88
C GLN A 69 -11.07 3.88 28.55
N TYR A 70 -11.23 2.76 27.84
CA TYR A 70 -10.67 2.57 26.51
C TYR A 70 -11.23 3.58 25.51
N ILE A 71 -12.57 3.67 25.41
CA ILE A 71 -13.27 4.64 24.55
C ILE A 71 -12.83 6.08 24.86
N LYS A 72 -12.68 6.42 26.14
CA LYS A 72 -12.20 7.73 26.56
C LYS A 72 -10.74 7.98 26.14
N ALA A 73 -9.86 6.99 26.24
CA ALA A 73 -8.47 7.13 25.82
C ALA A 73 -8.32 7.33 24.31
N ILE A 74 -9.16 6.66 23.50
CA ILE A 74 -9.09 6.69 22.02
C ILE A 74 -9.88 7.82 21.36
N GLN A 75 -10.38 8.81 22.12
CA GLN A 75 -11.06 9.96 21.52
C GLN A 75 -10.12 10.74 20.57
N PRO A 76 -10.58 11.16 19.37
CA PRO A 76 -9.74 11.82 18.36
C PRO A 76 -8.97 13.04 18.89
N GLU A 77 -9.57 13.78 19.81
CA GLU A 77 -9.01 14.95 20.51
C GLU A 77 -7.62 14.68 21.11
N HIS A 78 -7.33 13.43 21.49
CA HIS A 78 -6.06 13.03 22.07
C HIS A 78 -4.98 12.69 21.04
N PHE A 79 -5.31 12.64 19.74
CA PHE A 79 -4.42 12.23 18.65
C PHE A 79 -4.25 13.31 17.57
N THR A 80 -5.17 14.28 17.51
CA THR A 80 -5.12 15.41 16.58
C THR A 80 -4.51 16.66 17.19
N THR A 81 -3.69 16.52 18.26
CA THR A 81 -2.97 17.67 18.83
C THR A 81 -1.85 18.12 17.91
N LYS A 82 -1.51 19.41 17.94
CA LYS A 82 -0.44 19.98 17.08
C LYS A 82 0.89 19.24 17.26
N GLU A 83 1.21 18.83 18.49
CA GLU A 83 2.43 18.11 18.82
C GLU A 83 2.46 16.70 18.20
N ILE A 84 1.34 15.97 18.23
CA ILE A 84 1.23 14.63 17.65
C ILE A 84 1.25 14.70 16.13
N ILE A 85 0.52 15.64 15.55
CA ILE A 85 0.51 15.89 14.10
C ILE A 85 1.94 16.21 13.63
N HIS A 86 2.59 17.19 14.26
CA HIS A 86 3.95 17.58 13.89
C HIS A 86 4.94 16.43 14.06
N PHE A 87 4.81 15.63 15.12
CA PHE A 87 5.63 14.45 15.32
C PHE A 87 5.50 13.47 14.16
N TRP A 88 4.28 13.09 13.77
CA TRP A 88 4.08 12.14 12.67
C TRP A 88 4.50 12.72 11.32
N GLU A 89 4.21 13.99 11.05
CA GLU A 89 4.62 14.64 9.81
C GLU A 89 6.15 14.70 9.67
N THR A 90 6.85 14.92 10.78
CA THR A 90 8.31 14.89 10.85
C THR A 90 8.84 13.48 10.66
N ARG A 91 8.31 12.49 11.41
CA ARG A 91 8.79 11.11 11.38
C ARG A 91 8.49 10.36 10.09
N LEU A 92 7.48 10.80 9.34
CA LEU A 92 7.18 10.28 8.01
C LEU A 92 7.92 11.05 6.91
N GLY A 93 8.65 12.12 7.24
CA GLY A 93 9.38 12.93 6.27
C GLY A 93 8.49 13.76 5.35
N VAL A 94 7.21 13.92 5.70
CA VAL A 94 6.24 14.72 4.93
C VAL A 94 6.25 16.20 5.32
N SER A 95 6.92 16.55 6.42
CA SER A 95 7.19 17.95 6.80
C SER A 95 8.29 18.61 5.96
N GLU A 96 9.15 17.82 5.31
CA GLU A 96 10.25 18.30 4.47
C GLU A 96 9.69 18.86 3.16
N LYS A 97 9.56 20.18 3.06
CA LYS A 97 8.87 20.84 1.92
C LYS A 97 9.51 20.59 0.55
N GLU A 98 10.79 20.25 0.52
CA GLU A 98 11.55 19.97 -0.70
C GLU A 98 11.58 18.47 -1.05
N SER A 99 11.19 17.59 -0.11
CA SER A 99 11.11 16.16 -0.38
C SER A 99 9.88 15.84 -1.23
N THR A 100 9.96 14.81 -2.06
CA THR A 100 8.82 14.38 -2.89
C THR A 100 7.60 14.00 -2.04
N ALA A 101 7.81 13.38 -0.87
CA ALA A 101 6.73 13.07 0.06
C ALA A 101 6.09 14.34 0.65
N GLY A 102 6.90 15.33 1.03
CA GLY A 102 6.39 16.60 1.54
C GLY A 102 5.70 17.45 0.47
N LEU A 103 6.21 17.46 -0.77
CA LEU A 103 5.56 18.11 -1.90
C LEU A 103 4.15 17.53 -2.14
N LEU A 104 4.04 16.20 -2.21
CA LEU A 104 2.76 15.51 -2.38
C LEU A 104 1.81 15.75 -1.21
N TYR A 105 2.31 15.62 0.02
CA TYR A 105 1.51 15.80 1.23
C TYR A 105 1.01 17.24 1.38
N ASN A 106 1.85 18.25 1.09
CA ASN A 106 1.43 19.65 1.09
C ASN A 106 0.35 19.94 0.05
N PHE A 107 0.40 19.29 -1.11
CA PHE A 107 -0.64 19.42 -2.12
C PHE A 107 -1.97 18.85 -1.63
N ILE A 108 -1.96 17.64 -1.06
CA ILE A 108 -3.12 16.99 -0.42
C ILE A 108 -3.71 17.87 0.68
N HIS A 109 -2.84 18.40 1.55
CA HIS A 109 -3.24 19.25 2.65
C HIS A 109 -3.90 20.55 2.16
N LYS A 110 -3.38 21.19 1.10
CA LYS A 110 -3.99 22.38 0.48
C LYS A 110 -5.36 22.09 -0.16
N ALA A 111 -5.55 20.88 -0.66
CA ALA A 111 -6.78 20.44 -1.31
C ALA A 111 -7.80 19.82 -0.32
N GLY A 112 -7.52 19.82 0.98
CA GLY A 112 -8.43 19.23 1.98
C GLY A 112 -8.65 17.73 1.80
N GLY A 113 -7.65 16.99 1.29
CA GLY A 113 -7.73 15.55 1.09
C GLY A 113 -8.51 15.11 -0.16
N GLN A 114 -9.09 16.02 -0.93
CA GLN A 114 -9.79 15.72 -2.18
C GLN A 114 -8.89 16.03 -3.37
N ILE A 115 -8.23 15.01 -3.94
CA ILE A 115 -7.30 15.21 -5.06
C ILE A 115 -7.53 14.25 -6.23
N ASP A 116 -7.34 14.77 -7.43
CA ASP A 116 -7.08 13.99 -8.64
C ASP A 116 -5.57 13.70 -8.69
N PHE A 117 -5.21 12.42 -8.58
CA PHE A 117 -3.81 12.02 -8.49
C PHE A 117 -3.00 12.30 -9.76
N ASP A 118 -3.60 12.16 -10.95
CA ASP A 118 -2.90 12.41 -12.21
C ASP A 118 -2.62 13.91 -12.38
N GLN A 119 -3.64 14.74 -12.17
CA GLN A 119 -3.48 16.20 -12.22
C GLN A 119 -2.50 16.71 -11.16
N THR A 120 -2.52 16.11 -9.97
CA THR A 120 -1.59 16.44 -8.88
C THR A 120 -0.14 16.18 -9.29
N LEU A 121 0.17 14.96 -9.78
CA LEU A 121 1.52 14.60 -10.18
C LEU A 121 2.02 15.45 -11.36
N GLN A 122 1.17 15.72 -12.36
CA GLN A 122 1.53 16.59 -13.48
C GLN A 122 1.79 18.04 -13.04
N SER A 123 0.97 18.58 -12.14
CA SER A 123 1.12 19.96 -11.66
C SER A 123 2.35 20.13 -10.78
N LEU A 124 2.60 19.16 -9.89
CA LEU A 124 3.79 19.13 -9.06
C LEU A 124 5.07 19.00 -9.89
N HIS A 125 5.08 18.09 -10.87
CA HIS A 125 6.22 17.91 -11.77
C HIS A 125 6.59 19.20 -12.53
N LYS A 126 5.59 19.95 -13.01
CA LYS A 126 5.81 21.24 -13.69
C LYS A 126 6.39 22.33 -12.79
N THR A 127 6.01 22.33 -11.51
CA THR A 127 6.33 23.43 -10.57
C THR A 127 7.55 23.14 -9.70
N ASN A 128 7.81 21.86 -9.39
CA ASN A 128 8.86 21.41 -8.49
C ASN A 128 9.45 20.09 -9.03
N PRO A 129 10.20 20.12 -10.15
CA PRO A 129 10.76 18.90 -10.72
C PRO A 129 11.82 18.34 -9.76
N THR A 130 11.55 17.15 -9.22
CA THR A 130 12.50 16.35 -8.46
C THR A 130 12.81 15.06 -9.21
N THR A 131 13.99 14.49 -8.96
CA THR A 131 14.42 13.22 -9.56
C THR A 131 13.49 12.06 -9.22
N GLU A 132 12.89 12.06 -8.03
CA GLU A 132 11.93 11.04 -7.61
C GLU A 132 10.56 11.24 -8.26
N LEU A 133 10.10 12.48 -8.47
CA LEU A 133 8.88 12.76 -9.24
C LEU A 133 9.07 12.36 -10.71
N ASP A 134 10.25 12.60 -11.28
CA ASP A 134 10.62 12.09 -12.60
C ASP A 134 10.55 10.56 -12.66
N ALA A 135 11.12 9.87 -11.65
CA ALA A 135 11.06 8.42 -11.56
C ALA A 135 9.63 7.89 -11.44
N ILE A 136 8.79 8.55 -10.64
CA ILE A 136 7.35 8.25 -10.51
C ILE A 136 6.66 8.39 -11.87
N ASN A 137 6.83 9.52 -12.55
CA ASN A 137 6.18 9.77 -13.83
C ASN A 137 6.67 8.84 -14.94
N ALA A 138 7.91 8.33 -14.84
CA ALA A 138 8.46 7.38 -15.80
C ALA A 138 7.98 5.94 -15.54
N ILE A 139 8.05 5.46 -14.30
CA ILE A 139 7.85 4.04 -13.96
C ILE A 139 6.37 3.72 -13.69
N GLU A 140 5.66 4.59 -12.98
CA GLU A 140 4.32 4.30 -12.46
C GLU A 140 3.30 3.97 -13.56
N PRO A 141 3.27 4.67 -14.72
CA PRO A 141 2.30 4.34 -15.76
C PRO A 141 2.36 2.88 -16.20
N PHE A 142 3.57 2.34 -16.35
CA PHE A 142 3.78 0.96 -16.75
C PHE A 142 3.32 -0.02 -15.67
N ILE A 143 3.67 0.24 -14.40
CA ILE A 143 3.25 -0.62 -13.28
C ILE A 143 1.73 -0.64 -13.16
N THR A 144 1.07 0.52 -13.25
CA THR A 144 -0.39 0.62 -13.14
C THR A 144 -1.10 -0.16 -14.24
N ALA A 145 -0.62 -0.10 -15.48
CA ALA A 145 -1.21 -0.88 -16.57
C ALA A 145 -1.03 -2.39 -16.36
N ILE A 146 0.16 -2.84 -15.98
CA ILE A 146 0.39 -4.26 -15.66
C ILE A 146 -0.54 -4.70 -14.52
N GLN A 147 -0.71 -3.87 -13.49
CA GLN A 147 -1.62 -4.16 -12.38
C GLN A 147 -3.09 -4.24 -12.83
N LYS A 148 -3.54 -3.31 -13.68
CA LYS A 148 -4.90 -3.33 -14.25
C LYS A 148 -5.16 -4.58 -15.08
N ILE A 149 -4.18 -4.99 -15.90
CA ILE A 149 -4.24 -6.24 -16.68
C ILE A 149 -4.31 -7.45 -15.76
N MET A 150 -3.45 -7.53 -14.74
CA MET A 150 -3.48 -8.62 -13.76
C MET A 150 -4.80 -8.69 -13.01
N ASN A 151 -5.37 -7.54 -12.60
CA ASN A 151 -6.68 -7.49 -11.95
C ASN A 151 -7.78 -7.98 -12.89
N ARG A 152 -7.76 -7.58 -14.17
CA ARG A 152 -8.72 -8.06 -15.19
C ARG A 152 -8.60 -9.57 -15.41
N LEU A 153 -7.39 -10.14 -15.41
CA LEU A 153 -7.15 -11.59 -15.49
C LEU A 153 -7.67 -12.35 -14.26
N LEU A 154 -7.64 -11.70 -13.09
CA LEU A 154 -8.09 -12.23 -11.82
C LEU A 154 -9.59 -12.03 -11.56
N ALA A 155 -10.26 -11.23 -12.38
CA ALA A 155 -11.70 -11.00 -12.29
C ALA A 155 -12.49 -12.27 -12.61
N ARG A 156 -13.49 -12.58 -11.78
CA ARG A 156 -14.34 -13.75 -11.96
C ARG A 156 -14.99 -13.75 -13.34
N GLY A 157 -14.89 -14.87 -14.06
CA GLY A 157 -15.43 -15.02 -15.43
C GLY A 157 -14.38 -14.91 -16.53
N THR A 158 -13.14 -14.56 -16.21
CA THR A 158 -12.03 -14.59 -17.17
C THR A 158 -11.48 -16.01 -17.28
N SER A 159 -12.01 -16.77 -18.22
CA SER A 159 -11.65 -18.19 -18.43
C SER A 159 -10.75 -18.44 -19.65
N GLU A 160 -10.59 -17.46 -20.53
CA GLU A 160 -9.80 -17.58 -21.75
C GLU A 160 -9.26 -16.23 -22.23
N VAL A 161 -8.41 -16.25 -23.26
CA VAL A 161 -7.86 -15.05 -23.89
C VAL A 161 -8.74 -14.62 -25.07
N ASP A 162 -9.90 -14.05 -24.76
CA ASP A 162 -10.88 -13.57 -25.74
C ASP A 162 -10.53 -12.19 -26.34
N ASN A 163 -11.37 -11.73 -27.27
CA ASN A 163 -11.20 -10.42 -27.92
C ASN A 163 -11.43 -9.24 -26.96
N GLU A 164 -12.25 -9.39 -25.93
CA GLU A 164 -12.51 -8.33 -24.94
C GLU A 164 -11.28 -8.08 -24.06
N LEU A 165 -10.65 -9.15 -23.58
CA LEU A 165 -9.39 -9.09 -22.85
C LEU A 165 -8.27 -8.52 -23.72
N LYS A 166 -8.19 -8.96 -24.99
CA LYS A 166 -7.24 -8.40 -25.97
C LYS A 166 -7.49 -6.89 -26.20
N ALA A 167 -8.74 -6.45 -26.28
CA ALA A 167 -9.07 -5.03 -26.41
C ALA A 167 -8.66 -4.24 -25.16
N PHE A 168 -9.02 -4.73 -23.97
CA PHE A 168 -8.66 -4.16 -22.67
C PHE A 168 -7.14 -3.98 -22.51
N MET A 169 -6.35 -4.98 -22.91
CA MET A 169 -4.89 -4.87 -22.86
C MET A 169 -4.35 -3.80 -23.80
N GLY A 170 -4.92 -3.66 -25.01
CA GLY A 170 -4.51 -2.61 -25.96
C GLY A 170 -4.71 -1.21 -25.37
N LEU A 171 -5.85 -1.00 -24.70
CA LEU A 171 -6.17 0.26 -24.04
C LEU A 171 -5.06 0.75 -23.09
N HIS A 172 -4.50 -0.16 -22.30
CA HIS A 172 -3.49 0.19 -21.30
C HIS A 172 -2.06 0.13 -21.82
N LEU A 173 -1.77 -0.73 -22.81
CA LEU A 173 -0.40 -0.97 -23.28
C LEU A 173 0.04 -0.08 -24.43
N ASP A 174 -0.91 0.43 -25.21
CA ASP A 174 -0.64 1.38 -26.30
C ASP A 174 -0.63 2.83 -25.79
N HIS A 175 -0.51 3.02 -24.47
CA HIS A 175 -0.63 4.33 -23.84
C HIS A 175 0.59 5.23 -24.18
N PRO A 176 0.38 6.48 -24.67
CA PRO A 176 1.46 7.35 -25.13
C PRO A 176 2.52 7.72 -24.08
N LYS A 177 2.16 7.64 -22.78
CA LYS A 177 3.09 7.90 -21.68
C LYS A 177 4.11 6.77 -21.46
N PHE A 178 4.03 5.66 -22.18
CA PHE A 178 4.95 4.53 -22.00
C PHE A 178 6.27 4.77 -22.72
N ASN A 179 7.29 5.10 -21.93
CA ASN A 179 8.63 5.30 -22.43
C ASN A 179 9.62 4.37 -21.69
N ILE A 180 9.84 3.18 -22.26
CA ILE A 180 10.75 2.18 -21.71
C ILE A 180 12.17 2.71 -21.56
N ALA A 181 12.66 3.52 -22.51
CA ALA A 181 13.99 4.10 -22.42
C ALA A 181 14.13 5.03 -21.21
N ARG A 182 13.13 5.90 -21.00
CA ARG A 182 13.09 6.78 -19.82
C ARG A 182 12.96 5.99 -18.52
N MET A 183 12.19 4.91 -18.50
CA MET A 183 12.10 4.03 -17.33
C MET A 183 13.45 3.43 -16.94
N GLN A 184 14.25 2.98 -17.93
CA GLN A 184 15.54 2.34 -17.71
C GLN A 184 16.53 3.24 -16.94
N GLU A 185 16.44 4.57 -17.11
CA GLU A 185 17.25 5.55 -16.37
C GLU A 185 17.04 5.45 -14.84
N PHE A 186 15.87 4.99 -14.40
CA PHE A 186 15.48 4.91 -13.00
C PHE A 186 15.52 3.48 -12.42
N LEU A 187 15.93 2.47 -13.20
CA LEU A 187 16.04 1.07 -12.77
C LEU A 187 17.34 0.79 -12.01
N ASN A 188 17.57 1.53 -10.93
CA ASN A 188 18.78 1.44 -10.11
C ASN A 188 18.45 1.51 -8.61
N GLU A 189 19.45 1.21 -7.78
CA GLU A 189 19.29 1.10 -6.33
C GLU A 189 19.01 2.43 -5.61
N SER A 190 19.20 3.56 -6.29
CA SER A 190 18.84 4.87 -5.75
C SER A 190 17.32 5.04 -5.60
N TYR A 191 16.51 4.38 -6.44
CA TYR A 191 15.05 4.54 -6.46
C TYR A 191 14.29 3.27 -6.07
N LEU A 192 14.88 2.11 -6.31
CA LEU A 192 14.21 0.81 -6.17
C LEU A 192 15.12 -0.17 -5.42
N ASN A 193 14.54 -1.08 -4.64
CA ASN A 193 15.33 -2.17 -4.06
C ASN A 193 15.71 -3.20 -5.14
N PRO A 194 16.80 -3.98 -4.96
CA PRO A 194 17.31 -4.92 -5.97
C PRO A 194 16.26 -5.91 -6.49
N GLU A 195 15.40 -6.42 -5.62
CA GLU A 195 14.34 -7.35 -6.01
C GLU A 195 13.25 -6.68 -6.85
N SER A 196 12.96 -5.39 -6.61
CA SER A 196 12.03 -4.62 -7.43
C SER A 196 12.62 -4.32 -8.80
N ILE A 197 13.91 -3.97 -8.87
CA ILE A 197 14.63 -3.79 -10.14
C ILE A 197 14.57 -5.08 -10.96
N ARG A 198 14.89 -6.23 -10.35
CA ARG A 198 14.84 -7.53 -11.02
C ARG A 198 13.45 -7.85 -11.59
N ARG A 199 12.40 -7.69 -10.77
CA ARG A 199 11.01 -7.97 -11.19
C ARG A 199 10.53 -7.01 -12.28
N LEU A 200 10.87 -5.73 -12.17
CA LEU A 200 10.48 -4.73 -13.15
C LEU A 200 11.19 -4.96 -14.49
N ASN A 201 12.47 -5.34 -14.47
CA ASN A 201 13.19 -5.78 -15.67
C ASN A 201 12.55 -7.02 -16.32
N GLU A 202 12.13 -8.01 -15.53
CA GLU A 202 11.41 -9.17 -16.06
C GLU A 202 10.09 -8.77 -16.74
N LEU A 203 9.31 -7.88 -16.12
CA LEU A 203 8.07 -7.35 -16.71
C LEU A 203 8.32 -6.54 -17.98
N ILE A 204 9.34 -5.70 -18.00
CA ILE A 204 9.75 -4.94 -19.19
C ILE A 204 10.14 -5.90 -20.31
N ASN A 205 10.91 -6.94 -20.01
CA ASN A 205 11.31 -7.94 -21.01
C ASN A 205 10.09 -8.70 -21.54
N ILE A 206 9.13 -9.08 -20.70
CA ILE A 206 7.85 -9.69 -21.12
C ILE A 206 7.10 -8.77 -22.09
N TYR A 207 7.00 -7.48 -21.75
CA TYR A 207 6.37 -6.48 -22.61
C TYR A 207 7.11 -6.31 -23.95
N LEU A 208 8.44 -6.21 -23.93
CA LEU A 208 9.28 -6.06 -25.13
C LEU A 208 9.29 -7.31 -26.02
N ASN A 209 9.30 -8.51 -25.42
CA ASN A 209 9.30 -9.80 -26.14
C ASN A 209 7.94 -10.18 -26.72
N SER A 210 6.87 -9.60 -26.17
CA SER A 210 5.54 -9.60 -26.77
C SER A 210 5.38 -8.49 -27.83
N SER A 211 6.49 -7.79 -28.10
CA SER A 211 6.80 -6.84 -29.16
C SER A 211 5.66 -5.87 -29.50
N ARG A 212 5.57 -4.79 -28.71
CA ARG A 212 4.67 -3.64 -28.94
C ARG A 212 3.18 -4.03 -29.00
N GLY A 213 2.73 -4.88 -28.06
CA GLY A 213 1.30 -5.12 -27.85
C GLY A 213 0.56 -5.86 -28.97
N LYS A 214 1.29 -6.42 -29.97
CA LYS A 214 0.65 -7.11 -31.10
C LYS A 214 0.32 -8.56 -30.79
N ASP A 215 1.20 -9.26 -30.08
CA ASP A 215 0.93 -10.62 -29.61
C ASP A 215 0.41 -10.57 -28.16
N LYS A 216 -0.83 -10.12 -28.03
CA LYS A 216 -1.51 -9.96 -26.74
C LYS A 216 -1.70 -11.29 -26.02
N GLU A 217 -1.79 -12.37 -26.78
CA GLU A 217 -1.97 -13.71 -26.24
C GLU A 217 -0.68 -14.23 -25.60
N LYS A 218 0.46 -14.10 -26.29
CA LYS A 218 1.77 -14.37 -25.70
C LYS A 218 2.01 -13.54 -24.44
N LEU A 219 1.62 -12.26 -24.46
CA LEU A 219 1.77 -11.39 -23.30
C LEU A 219 0.98 -11.90 -22.08
N VAL A 220 -0.28 -12.33 -22.25
CA VAL A 220 -1.05 -12.93 -21.14
C VAL A 220 -0.36 -14.17 -20.61
N ASN A 221 0.09 -15.05 -21.51
CA ASN A 221 0.74 -16.30 -21.13
C ASN A 221 2.02 -16.04 -20.30
N ASP A 222 2.86 -15.11 -20.77
CA ASP A 222 4.11 -14.74 -20.11
C ASP A 222 3.86 -14.04 -18.76
N LEU A 223 2.83 -13.18 -18.66
CA LEU A 223 2.43 -12.55 -17.39
C LEU A 223 1.92 -13.58 -16.37
N ILE A 224 1.10 -14.54 -16.81
CA ILE A 224 0.61 -15.62 -15.95
C ILE A 224 1.77 -16.50 -15.47
N GLU A 225 2.73 -16.83 -16.34
CA GLU A 225 3.90 -17.64 -15.95
C GLU A 225 4.84 -16.88 -15.01
N PHE A 226 5.03 -15.59 -15.23
CA PHE A 226 5.75 -14.70 -14.30
C PHE A 226 5.10 -14.71 -12.91
N HIS A 227 3.79 -14.51 -12.83
CA HIS A 227 3.03 -14.58 -11.58
C HIS A 227 3.18 -15.94 -10.90
N LYS A 228 3.02 -17.03 -11.64
CA LYS A 228 3.18 -18.40 -11.14
C LYS A 228 4.58 -18.64 -10.58
N THR A 229 5.62 -18.14 -11.24
CA THR A 229 7.00 -18.23 -10.76
C THR A 229 7.19 -17.45 -9.46
N LEU A 230 6.66 -16.23 -9.37
CA LEU A 230 6.71 -15.43 -8.14
C LEU A 230 6.01 -16.10 -6.97
N MET A 231 4.83 -16.67 -7.20
CA MET A 231 4.05 -17.35 -6.16
C MET A 231 4.76 -18.62 -5.67
N LYS A 232 5.32 -19.43 -6.57
CA LYS A 232 6.13 -20.60 -6.23
C LYS A 232 7.35 -20.24 -5.38
N ARG A 233 8.07 -19.17 -5.71
CA ARG A 233 9.23 -18.70 -4.91
C ARG A 233 8.83 -18.28 -3.49
N ARG A 234 7.56 -17.92 -3.28
CA ARG A 234 6.99 -17.59 -1.96
C ARG A 234 6.31 -18.79 -1.29
N SER A 235 6.48 -19.99 -1.82
CA SER A 235 5.82 -21.22 -1.35
C SER A 235 4.29 -21.12 -1.33
N ASN A 236 3.71 -20.32 -2.23
CA ASN A 236 2.27 -20.11 -2.34
C ASN A 236 1.71 -20.71 -3.64
N LEU A 237 0.44 -21.12 -3.61
CA LEU A 237 -0.28 -21.53 -4.82
C LEU A 237 -0.48 -20.31 -5.74
N PRO A 238 -0.16 -20.41 -7.05
CA PRO A 238 -0.48 -19.36 -8.01
C PRO A 238 -1.97 -19.06 -8.02
N TRP A 239 -2.34 -17.78 -7.99
CA TRP A 239 -3.76 -17.40 -8.06
C TRP A 239 -4.40 -17.72 -9.42
N ILE A 240 -3.60 -17.68 -10.48
CA ILE A 240 -4.01 -18.00 -11.85
C ILE A 240 -2.93 -18.85 -12.51
N THR A 241 -3.37 -19.76 -13.38
CA THR A 241 -2.53 -20.58 -14.24
C THR A 241 -3.16 -20.69 -15.61
N ILE A 242 -2.35 -20.97 -16.62
CA ILE A 242 -2.85 -21.19 -17.98
C ILE A 242 -2.61 -22.64 -18.42
N GLY A 243 -3.65 -23.24 -19.01
CA GLY A 243 -3.61 -24.58 -19.58
C GLY A 243 -3.02 -24.61 -21.00
N ARG A 244 -2.76 -25.82 -21.52
CA ARG A 244 -2.22 -26.02 -22.89
C ARG A 244 -3.18 -25.57 -24.01
N ASN A 245 -4.45 -25.43 -23.70
CA ASN A 245 -5.54 -24.98 -24.56
C ASN A 245 -5.85 -23.47 -24.37
N HIS A 246 -4.95 -22.70 -23.75
CA HIS A 246 -5.15 -21.29 -23.41
C HIS A 246 -6.30 -21.00 -22.44
N SER A 247 -6.86 -22.03 -21.77
CA SER A 247 -7.83 -21.80 -20.70
C SER A 247 -7.13 -21.26 -19.47
N ILE A 248 -7.64 -20.16 -18.94
CA ILE A 248 -7.20 -19.54 -17.69
C ILE A 248 -7.94 -20.23 -16.54
N THR A 249 -7.18 -20.89 -15.67
CA THR A 249 -7.70 -21.45 -14.42
C THR A 249 -7.41 -20.49 -13.28
N GLN A 250 -8.47 -20.04 -12.62
CA GLN A 250 -8.39 -19.20 -11.42
C GLN A 250 -8.46 -20.07 -10.16
N HIS A 251 -7.36 -20.14 -9.41
CA HIS A 251 -7.30 -20.78 -8.08
C HIS A 251 -7.75 -19.81 -6.98
N ARG A 252 -7.65 -18.50 -7.25
CA ARG A 252 -8.24 -17.43 -6.45
C ARG A 252 -8.82 -16.38 -7.39
N SER A 253 -10.13 -16.16 -7.31
CA SER A 253 -10.83 -15.10 -8.03
C SER A 253 -11.14 -13.93 -7.11
N PHE A 254 -11.14 -12.73 -7.68
CA PHE A 254 -11.58 -11.53 -6.99
C PHE A 254 -12.96 -11.13 -7.53
N GLN A 255 -13.85 -10.77 -6.62
CA GLN A 255 -15.14 -10.21 -6.98
C GLN A 255 -14.94 -8.72 -7.17
N TYR A 256 -15.06 -8.27 -8.42
CA TYR A 256 -15.12 -6.86 -8.77
C TYR A 256 -16.57 -6.52 -9.08
N ASN A 257 -17.09 -5.46 -8.45
CA ASN A 257 -18.37 -4.88 -8.84
C ASN A 257 -18.22 -4.06 -10.14
N GLU A 258 -19.34 -3.59 -10.71
CA GLU A 258 -19.33 -2.82 -11.96
C GLU A 258 -18.45 -1.57 -11.88
N ARG A 259 -18.51 -0.81 -10.78
CA ARG A 259 -17.68 0.40 -10.59
C ARG A 259 -16.20 0.08 -10.56
N GLU A 260 -15.82 -1.04 -9.95
CA GLU A 260 -14.42 -1.49 -9.92
C GLU A 260 -13.95 -1.94 -11.29
N MET A 261 -14.81 -2.61 -12.07
CA MET A 261 -14.51 -2.98 -13.45
C MET A 261 -14.39 -1.75 -14.36
N GLU A 262 -15.26 -0.76 -14.19
CA GLU A 262 -15.16 0.54 -14.89
C GLU A 262 -13.86 1.27 -14.53
N ALA A 263 -13.47 1.28 -13.25
CA ALA A 263 -12.23 1.89 -12.79
C ALA A 263 -10.98 1.18 -13.35
N LEU A 264 -11.06 -0.12 -13.65
CA LEU A 264 -9.99 -0.82 -14.36
C LEU A 264 -9.84 -0.30 -15.78
N SER A 265 -10.93 0.00 -16.48
CA SER A 265 -10.94 0.55 -17.84
C SER A 265 -10.60 2.03 -17.93
N ASP A 266 -10.56 2.76 -16.81
CA ASP A 266 -10.15 4.15 -16.80
C ASP A 266 -8.68 4.34 -17.27
N HIS A 267 -8.38 5.47 -17.90
CA HIS A 267 -7.05 5.81 -18.41
C HIS A 267 -6.12 6.38 -17.33
N SER A 268 -6.58 6.55 -16.09
CA SER A 268 -5.70 6.92 -14.98
C SER A 268 -4.55 5.92 -14.87
N TRP A 269 -3.34 6.45 -14.95
CA TRP A 269 -2.09 5.68 -14.87
C TRP A 269 -1.47 5.74 -13.48
N VAL A 270 -2.11 6.44 -12.55
CA VAL A 270 -1.61 6.56 -11.18
C VAL A 270 -2.10 5.39 -10.36
N ASN A 271 -1.17 4.69 -9.72
CA ASN A 271 -1.52 3.63 -8.80
C ASN A 271 -1.97 4.21 -7.46
N ASN A 272 -3.11 3.72 -6.97
CA ASN A 272 -3.69 4.20 -5.73
C ASN A 272 -2.92 3.74 -4.48
N TYR A 273 -1.81 3.02 -4.59
CA TYR A 273 -1.13 2.42 -3.44
C TYR A 273 -0.52 3.44 -2.47
N TYR A 274 0.34 4.35 -2.95
CA TYR A 274 1.07 5.28 -2.04
C TYR A 274 0.37 6.62 -1.88
N LEU A 275 -0.34 7.13 -2.90
CA LEU A 275 -1.02 8.42 -2.79
C LEU A 275 -2.28 8.34 -1.91
N SER A 276 -3.05 7.26 -2.00
CA SER A 276 -4.15 7.03 -1.04
C SER A 276 -3.63 6.90 0.38
N THR A 277 -2.41 6.35 0.57
CA THR A 277 -1.78 6.32 1.89
C THR A 277 -1.50 7.73 2.41
N LEU A 278 -1.07 8.67 1.57
CA LEU A 278 -0.91 10.08 1.97
C LEU A 278 -2.25 10.76 2.26
N VAL A 279 -3.30 10.46 1.50
CA VAL A 279 -4.65 10.98 1.77
C VAL A 279 -5.18 10.44 3.10
N SER A 280 -5.06 9.14 3.34
CA SER A 280 -5.44 8.51 4.62
C SER A 280 -4.61 9.04 5.79
N LEU A 281 -3.31 9.31 5.57
CA LEU A 281 -2.46 9.94 6.57
C LEU A 281 -2.96 11.34 6.92
N TYR A 282 -3.23 12.17 5.90
CA TYR A 282 -3.80 13.50 6.10
C TYR A 282 -5.12 13.43 6.86
N GLN A 283 -6.03 12.54 6.44
CA GLN A 283 -7.31 12.34 7.11
C GLN A 283 -7.13 11.91 8.56
N GLY A 284 -6.30 10.91 8.85
CA GLY A 284 -6.11 10.43 10.22
C GLY A 284 -5.39 11.41 11.15
N LEU A 285 -4.66 12.40 10.61
CA LEU A 285 -3.99 13.43 11.41
C LEU A 285 -4.84 14.68 11.60
N HIS A 286 -5.71 15.02 10.64
CA HIS A 286 -6.42 16.30 10.59
C HIS A 286 -7.95 16.19 10.71
N HIS A 287 -8.51 14.97 10.73
CA HIS A 287 -9.96 14.69 10.86
C HIS A 287 -10.24 13.59 11.88
#